data_AF-A0A7Z6UJ16-F1
#
_entry.id   AF-A0A7Z6UJ16-F1
#
_cell.length_a   1.000
_cell.length_b   1.000
_cell.length_c   1.000
_cell.angle_alpha   90.00
_cell.angle_beta   90.00
_cell.angle_gamma   90.00
#
_symmetry.space_group_name_H-M   'P 1'
#
loop_
_entity.id
_entity.type
_entity.pdbx_description
1 polymer ?
#
loop_
_entity_poly.entity_id
_entity_poly.type
_entity_poly.pdbx_seq_one_letter_code
_entity_poly.pdbx_strand_id
1 'polypeptide(L)'
;MRALSSFEAYTEVYRDAPGARQVAELLLLRADIPRSLRACLEEMDVILASLPGVNGRPAQRMAAEMDARLRYTSIDEILNEGLHEWLNEFIPMLAQLGDAIHTSYLEAA
;
A
#
# COMPACT_ATOMS: atom_id res chain seq x y z
N MET A 1 11.73 26.53 6.30
CA MET A 1 10.81 26.80 7.43
C MET A 1 9.46 27.32 6.95
N ARG A 2 8.71 26.54 6.16
CA ARG A 2 7.32 26.89 5.73
C ARG A 2 6.36 25.70 5.88
N ALA A 3 6.87 24.48 5.70
CA ALA A 3 6.12 23.25 5.94
C ALA A 3 5.76 23.02 7.42
N LEU A 4 6.67 23.35 8.36
CA LEU A 4 6.39 23.25 9.80
C LEU A 4 5.25 24.20 10.22
N SER A 5 5.24 25.45 9.74
CA SER A 5 4.20 26.43 10.10
C SER A 5 2.84 26.09 9.50
N SER A 6 2.79 25.47 8.32
CA SER A 6 1.53 24.98 7.74
C SER A 6 1.00 23.74 8.46
N PHE A 7 1.90 22.87 8.94
CA PHE A 7 1.53 21.68 9.70
C PHE A 7 0.96 22.06 11.09
N GLU A 8 1.61 22.98 11.79
CA GLU A 8 1.14 23.52 13.09
C GLU A 8 -0.23 24.21 12.97
N ALA A 9 -0.42 25.07 11.95
CA ALA A 9 -1.69 25.74 11.70
C ALA A 9 -2.83 24.76 11.33
N TYR A 10 -2.51 23.68 10.60
CA TYR A 10 -3.48 22.62 10.28
C TYR A 10 -3.90 21.86 11.53
N THR A 11 -2.95 21.46 12.39
CA THR A 11 -3.27 20.76 13.65
C THR A 11 -4.09 21.60 14.63
N GLU A 12 -3.95 22.93 14.59
CA GLU A 12 -4.72 23.85 15.43
C GLU A 12 -6.18 23.98 14.96
N VAL A 13 -6.42 24.04 13.65
CA VAL A 13 -7.77 24.14 13.06
C VAL A 13 -8.54 22.81 13.15
N TYR A 14 -7.84 21.69 13.06
CA TYR A 14 -8.43 20.34 13.00
C TYR A 14 -8.14 19.51 14.25
N ARG A 15 -8.13 20.13 15.43
CA ARG A 15 -7.74 19.50 16.71
C ARG A 15 -8.49 18.19 17.05
N ASP A 16 -9.73 18.04 16.56
CA ASP A 16 -10.56 16.83 16.72
C ASP A 16 -10.56 15.91 15.49
N ALA A 17 -9.90 16.29 14.39
CA ALA A 17 -9.70 15.40 13.25
C ALA A 17 -8.52 14.46 13.53
N PRO A 18 -8.58 13.20 13.05
CA PRO A 18 -7.42 12.34 13.09
C PRO A 18 -6.26 13.02 12.34
N GLY A 19 -5.10 13.09 12.98
CA GLY A 19 -3.91 13.68 12.36
C GLY A 19 -3.47 12.88 11.13
N ALA A 20 -2.69 13.52 10.26
CA ALA A 20 -2.22 12.93 9.01
C ALA A 20 -1.51 11.57 9.23
N ARG A 21 -0.79 11.41 10.36
CA ARG A 21 -0.17 10.15 10.77
C ARG A 21 -1.20 9.04 10.95
N GLN A 22 -2.23 9.28 11.76
CA GLN A 22 -3.25 8.29 12.07
C GLN A 22 -4.03 7.89 10.81
N VAL A 23 -4.36 8.85 9.95
CA VAL A 23 -5.03 8.57 8.68
C VAL A 23 -4.15 7.75 7.75
N ALA A 24 -2.86 8.09 7.61
CA ALA A 24 -1.94 7.34 6.77
C ALA A 24 -1.73 5.91 7.30
N GLU A 25 -1.55 5.73 8.61
CA GLU A 25 -1.41 4.41 9.22
C GLU A 25 -2.67 3.55 8.99
N LEU A 26 -3.85 4.15 9.18
CA LEU A 26 -5.14 3.50 8.96
C LEU A 26 -5.31 3.03 7.50
N LEU A 27 -5.01 3.90 6.54
CA LEU A 27 -5.23 3.63 5.12
C LEU A 27 -4.14 2.74 4.52
N LEU A 28 -2.91 2.77 5.03
CA LEU A 28 -1.79 2.04 4.44
C LEU A 28 -1.50 0.70 5.15
N LEU A 29 -1.42 0.69 6.48
CA LEU A 29 -0.74 -0.37 7.23
C LEU A 29 -1.65 -1.24 8.12
N ARG A 30 -2.92 -0.86 8.30
CA ARG A 30 -3.87 -1.59 9.16
C ARG A 30 -4.59 -2.71 8.41
N ALA A 31 -4.20 -3.97 8.63
CA ALA A 31 -4.86 -5.14 8.02
C ALA A 31 -6.31 -5.37 8.49
N ASP A 32 -6.68 -4.86 9.66
CA ASP A 32 -8.02 -4.99 10.24
C ASP A 32 -9.03 -3.97 9.71
N ILE A 33 -8.56 -3.00 8.91
CA ILE A 33 -9.41 -1.99 8.29
C ILE A 33 -9.73 -2.42 6.86
N PRO A 34 -11.02 -2.65 6.54
CA PRO A 34 -11.42 -2.97 5.18
C PRO A 34 -10.93 -1.89 4.22
N ARG A 35 -10.40 -2.31 3.07
CA ARG A 35 -9.91 -1.43 2.01
C ARG A 35 -8.65 -0.61 2.37
N SER A 36 -8.02 -0.85 3.51
CA SER A 36 -6.63 -0.42 3.67
C SER A 36 -5.76 -1.10 2.60
N LEU A 37 -4.64 -0.48 2.26
CA LEU A 37 -3.73 -1.02 1.26
C LEU A 37 -3.20 -2.40 1.67
N ARG A 38 -2.81 -2.56 2.94
CA ARG A 38 -2.41 -3.85 3.50
C ARG A 38 -3.51 -4.91 3.41
N ALA A 39 -4.73 -4.59 3.82
CA ALA A 39 -5.84 -5.56 3.74
C ALA A 39 -6.11 -5.99 2.29
N CYS A 40 -6.09 -5.04 1.34
CA CYS A 40 -6.27 -5.34 -0.08
C CYS A 40 -5.16 -6.24 -0.64
N LEU A 41 -3.89 -6.02 -0.24
CA LEU A 41 -2.77 -6.83 -0.70
C LEU A 41 -2.76 -8.23 -0.07
N GLU A 42 -3.09 -8.35 1.22
CA GLU A 42 -3.27 -9.65 1.89
C GLU A 42 -4.38 -10.47 1.20
N GLU A 43 -5.52 -9.85 0.90
CA GLU A 43 -6.62 -10.50 0.18
C GLU A 43 -6.22 -10.89 -1.25
N MET A 44 -5.51 -10.03 -1.96
CA MET A 44 -5.03 -10.31 -3.31
C MET A 44 -4.04 -11.47 -3.35
N ASP A 45 -3.11 -11.56 -2.40
CA ASP A 45 -2.17 -12.69 -2.29
C ASP A 45 -2.92 -14.01 -2.12
N VAL A 46 -3.92 -14.05 -1.23
CA VAL A 46 -4.79 -15.22 -1.04
C VAL A 46 -5.55 -15.60 -2.32
N ILE A 47 -6.13 -14.62 -3.02
CA ILE A 47 -6.85 -14.86 -4.27
C ILE A 47 -5.90 -15.43 -5.32
N LEU A 48 -4.74 -14.80 -5.55
CA LEU A 48 -3.78 -15.24 -6.56
C LEU A 48 -3.22 -16.63 -6.26
N ALA A 49 -3.00 -16.97 -4.98
CA ALA A 49 -2.56 -18.31 -4.57
C ALA A 49 -3.62 -19.40 -4.83
N SER A 50 -4.91 -19.02 -4.85
CA SER A 50 -6.02 -19.94 -5.11
C SER A 50 -6.24 -20.23 -6.60
N LEU A 51 -5.71 -19.40 -7.49
CA LEU A 51 -5.89 -19.55 -8.93
C LEU A 51 -5.04 -20.72 -9.48
N PRO A 52 -5.62 -21.62 -10.30
CA PRO A 52 -4.90 -22.74 -10.88
C PRO A 52 -3.95 -22.29 -12.01
N GLY A 53 -2.89 -23.05 -12.23
CA GLY A 53 -1.94 -22.86 -13.34
C GLY A 53 -0.55 -22.42 -12.89
N VAL A 54 0.45 -22.69 -13.73
CA VAL A 54 1.86 -22.40 -13.42
C VAL A 54 2.32 -21.02 -13.91
N ASN A 55 1.55 -20.40 -14.80
CA ASN A 55 1.84 -19.09 -15.38
C ASN A 55 1.70 -17.95 -14.37
N GLY A 56 0.94 -18.16 -13.29
CA GLY A 56 0.67 -17.19 -12.22
C GLY A 56 1.85 -16.81 -11.31
N ARG A 57 2.95 -17.58 -11.34
CA ARG A 57 4.08 -17.44 -10.41
C ARG A 57 4.70 -16.04 -10.36
N PRO A 58 4.90 -15.32 -11.48
CA PRO A 58 5.46 -13.97 -11.44
C PRO A 58 4.56 -12.99 -10.68
N ALA A 59 3.25 -13.02 -10.94
CA ALA A 59 2.27 -12.17 -10.25
C ALA A 59 2.14 -12.52 -8.77
N GLN A 60 2.07 -13.81 -8.43
CA GLN A 60 2.05 -14.29 -7.03
C GLN A 60 3.29 -13.82 -6.26
N ARG A 61 4.48 -13.96 -6.84
CA ARG A 61 5.72 -13.51 -6.21
C ARG A 61 5.70 -12.01 -5.94
N MET A 62 5.28 -11.21 -6.92
CA MET A 62 5.24 -9.75 -6.77
C MET A 62 4.22 -9.31 -5.71
N ALA A 63 3.04 -9.95 -5.67
CA ALA A 63 2.05 -9.69 -4.62
C ALA A 63 2.61 -10.01 -3.22
N ALA A 64 3.25 -11.17 -3.04
CA ALA A 64 3.86 -11.56 -1.79
C ALA A 64 5.01 -10.63 -1.34
N GLU A 65 5.84 -10.17 -2.28
CA GLU A 65 6.90 -9.18 -2.01
C GLU A 65 6.32 -7.84 -1.52
N MET A 66 5.22 -7.38 -2.15
CA MET A 66 4.55 -6.14 -1.75
C MET A 66 3.82 -6.27 -0.41
N ASP A 67 3.14 -7.41 -0.16
CA ASP A 67 2.54 -7.68 1.15
C ASP A 67 3.61 -7.70 2.24
N ALA A 68 4.73 -8.40 2.03
CA ALA A 68 5.84 -8.44 2.97
C ALA A 68 6.39 -7.04 3.23
N ARG A 69 6.56 -6.20 2.19
CA ARG A 69 6.99 -4.80 2.34
C ARG A 69 6.03 -4.05 3.28
N LEU A 70 4.72 -4.10 3.04
CA LEU A 70 3.73 -3.43 3.91
C LEU A 70 3.67 -4.01 5.33
N ARG A 71 3.83 -5.33 5.45
CA ARG A 71 3.77 -6.06 6.72
C ARG A 71 4.86 -5.61 7.69
N TYR A 72 6.05 -5.33 7.16
CA TYR A 72 7.25 -5.02 7.94
C TYR A 72 7.67 -3.54 7.87
N THR A 73 6.98 -2.70 7.10
CA THR A 73 7.18 -1.24 7.11
C THR A 73 6.40 -0.62 8.27
N SER A 74 7.04 0.25 9.04
CA SER A 74 6.41 1.07 10.07
C SER A 74 5.91 2.41 9.51
N ILE A 75 4.91 3.01 10.17
CA ILE A 75 4.45 4.35 9.80
C ILE A 75 5.55 5.41 9.95
N ASP A 76 6.48 5.22 10.90
CA ASP A 76 7.61 6.12 11.09
C ASP A 76 8.56 6.12 9.90
N GLU A 77 8.86 4.95 9.32
CA GLU A 77 9.67 4.85 8.10
C GLU A 77 9.02 5.60 6.93
N ILE A 78 7.73 5.39 6.70
CA ILE A 78 6.98 6.08 5.64
C ILE A 78 7.00 7.60 5.83
N LEU A 79 6.78 8.08 7.06
CA LEU A 79 6.73 9.51 7.33
C LEU A 79 8.11 10.18 7.34
N ASN A 80 9.17 9.43 7.67
CA ASN A 80 10.56 9.91 7.58
C ASN A 80 11.03 10.01 6.13
N GLU A 81 10.61 9.09 5.26
CA GLU A 81 10.83 9.15 3.81
C GLU A 81 10.01 10.28 3.16
N GLY A 82 8.80 10.48 3.65
CA GLY A 82 7.81 11.40 3.09
C GLY A 82 6.65 10.63 2.46
N LEU A 83 5.42 10.92 2.91
CA LEU A 83 4.23 10.16 2.48
C LEU A 83 4.00 10.24 0.96
N HIS A 84 4.22 11.40 0.37
CA HIS A 84 4.00 11.59 -1.07
C HIS A 84 5.06 10.85 -1.89
N GLU A 85 6.32 10.94 -1.45
CA GLU A 85 7.47 10.27 -2.02
C GLU A 85 7.27 8.74 -1.99
N TRP A 86 6.92 8.20 -0.83
CA TRP A 86 6.64 6.78 -0.67
C TRP A 86 5.49 6.30 -1.57
N LEU A 87 4.42 7.09 -1.67
CA LEU A 87 3.29 6.77 -2.57
C LEU A 87 3.68 6.82 -4.05
N ASN A 88 4.55 7.76 -4.45
CA ASN A 88 5.05 7.85 -5.81
C ASN A 88 5.92 6.65 -6.19
N GLU A 89 6.57 6.00 -5.23
CA GLU A 89 7.24 4.72 -5.45
C GLU A 89 6.27 3.53 -5.45
N PHE A 90 5.28 3.54 -4.55
CA PHE A 90 4.40 2.39 -4.35
C PHE A 90 3.34 2.21 -5.45
N ILE A 91 2.77 3.31 -5.95
CA ILE A 91 1.73 3.28 -6.99
C ILE A 91 2.23 2.61 -8.28
N PRO A 92 3.43 2.93 -8.82
CA PRO A 92 3.98 2.22 -9.97
C PRO A 92 4.18 0.72 -9.77
N MET A 93 4.54 0.28 -8.55
CA MET A 93 4.64 -1.16 -8.26
C MET A 93 3.27 -1.85 -8.32
N LEU A 94 2.21 -1.20 -7.83
CA LEU A 94 0.85 -1.71 -7.96
C LEU A 94 0.41 -1.82 -9.42
N ALA A 95 0.79 -0.86 -10.26
CA ALA A 95 0.52 -0.92 -11.70
C ALA A 95 1.23 -2.11 -12.36
N GLN A 96 2.52 -2.32 -12.05
CA GLN A 96 3.29 -3.47 -12.54
C GLN A 96 2.68 -4.81 -12.08
N LEU A 97 2.16 -4.88 -10.86
CA LEU A 97 1.44 -6.06 -10.39
C LEU A 97 0.15 -6.29 -11.18
N GLY A 98 -0.60 -5.22 -11.47
CA GLY A 98 -1.78 -5.29 -12.34
C GLY A 98 -1.45 -5.86 -13.73
N ASP A 99 -0.39 -5.37 -14.35
CA ASP A 99 0.09 -5.87 -15.65
C ASP A 99 0.53 -7.34 -15.56
N ALA A 100 1.27 -7.70 -14.50
CA ALA A 100 1.70 -9.08 -14.28
C ALA A 100 0.50 -10.03 -14.09
N ILE A 101 -0.54 -9.61 -13.37
CA ILE A 101 -1.79 -10.37 -13.22
C ILE A 101 -2.46 -10.52 -14.59
N HIS A 102 -2.57 -9.44 -15.36
CA HIS A 102 -3.19 -9.45 -16.68
C HIS A 102 -2.50 -10.46 -17.61
N THR A 103 -1.18 -10.35 -17.78
CA THR A 103 -0.43 -11.28 -18.64
C THR A 103 -0.46 -12.72 -18.11
N SER A 104 -0.41 -12.92 -16.78
CA SER A 104 -0.32 -14.27 -16.20
C SER A 104 -1.64 -15.05 -16.21
N TYR A 105 -2.79 -14.37 -16.11
CA TYR A 105 -4.09 -15.01 -15.92
C TYR A 105 -5.17 -14.63 -16.94
N LEU A 106 -5.04 -13.48 -17.62
CA LEU A 106 -6.08 -12.97 -18.52
C LEU A 106 -5.69 -13.07 -20.00
N GLU A 107 -4.41 -12.95 -20.34
CA GLU A 107 -3.91 -13.16 -21.71
C GLU A 107 -3.43 -14.60 -21.96
N ALA A 108 -2.89 -15.27 -20.93
CA ALA A 108 -2.38 -16.64 -21.02
C ALA A 108 -3.49 -17.72 -20.90
N ALA A 109 -4.76 -17.32 -21.04
CA ALA A 109 -5.95 -18.17 -20.99
C ALA A 109 -6.28 -18.81 -22.35
#